data_AF-A0A960V7F4-F1
#
_entry.id   AF-A0A960V7F4-F1
#
_cell.length_a   1.000
_cell.length_b   1.000
_cell.length_c   1.000
_cell.angle_alpha   90.00
_cell.angle_beta   90.00
_cell.angle_gamma   90.00
#
_symmetry.space_group_name_H-M   'P 1'
#
loop_
_entity.id
_entity.type
_entity.pdbx_description
1 polymer ?
#
loop_
_entity_poly.entity_id
_entity_poly.type
_entity_poly.pdbx_seq_one_letter_code
_entity_poly.pdbx_strand_id
1 'polypeptide(L)'
;GILVHTLAFSNGGFLCHSIPDLKMDTIGNIFREYVPNDANVRTDEGYKFLTGIYKNHRMINHSLKSKDKRYRYSKDRWCNDGIHNQIAEGTQSVIKTAFRNYRYIRPEYSQLYLNEYSFISNIRSYGIGILIEQENVNKVAKRYLSHNLINQSS
;
A
#
# COMPACT_ATOMS: atom_id res chain seq x y z
N GLY A 1 -18.59 5.64 10.12
CA GLY A 1 -17.11 5.58 10.19
C GLY A 1 -16.58 5.17 8.84
N ILE A 2 -15.30 5.40 8.57
CA ILE A 2 -14.67 4.99 7.31
C ILE A 2 -13.75 3.81 7.63
N LEU A 3 -13.79 2.76 6.82
CA LEU A 3 -12.85 1.67 6.88
C LEU A 3 -11.72 1.95 5.89
N VAL A 4 -10.47 1.88 6.37
CA VAL A 4 -9.29 2.21 5.59
C VAL A 4 -8.42 0.98 5.43
N HIS A 5 -8.23 0.54 4.20
CA HIS A 5 -7.23 -0.44 3.84
C HIS A 5 -5.91 0.26 3.55
N THR A 6 -4.79 -0.27 4.07
CA THR A 6 -3.45 0.32 3.88
C THR A 6 -2.53 -0.73 3.26
N LEU A 7 -1.96 -0.40 2.11
CA LEU A 7 -0.91 -1.18 1.47
C LEU A 7 0.42 -0.48 1.68
N ALA A 8 1.31 -1.07 2.48
CA ALA A 8 2.64 -0.54 2.71
C ALA A 8 3.66 -1.22 1.79
N PHE A 9 4.57 -0.43 1.21
CA PHE A 9 5.63 -0.91 0.34
C PHE A 9 6.98 -0.93 1.06
N SER A 10 7.92 -1.71 0.53
CA SER A 10 9.33 -1.59 0.91
C SER A 10 9.83 -0.17 0.69
N ASN A 11 10.65 0.36 1.60
CA ASN A 11 11.19 1.73 1.60
C ASN A 11 10.24 2.84 2.10
N GLY A 12 9.15 2.50 2.79
CA GLY A 12 8.37 3.49 3.55
C GLY A 12 7.27 4.20 2.79
N GLY A 13 7.01 3.82 1.54
CA GLY A 13 5.80 4.23 0.83
C GLY A 13 4.56 3.47 1.28
N PHE A 14 3.38 4.04 1.08
CA PHE A 14 2.12 3.36 1.28
C PHE A 14 0.99 3.92 0.41
N LEU A 15 -0.06 3.13 0.21
CA LEU A 15 -1.33 3.54 -0.38
C LEU A 15 -2.46 3.28 0.61
N CYS A 16 -3.46 4.15 0.60
CA CYS A 16 -4.62 4.05 1.46
C CYS A 16 -5.90 4.07 0.63
N HIS A 17 -6.79 3.11 0.89
CA HIS A 17 -8.09 3.00 0.23
C HIS A 17 -9.21 3.03 1.26
N SER A 18 -10.20 3.87 1.02
CA SER A 18 -11.50 3.85 1.68
C SER A 18 -12.30 2.71 1.07
N ILE A 19 -12.62 1.71 1.88
CA ILE A 19 -13.27 0.48 1.43
C ILE A 19 -14.60 0.26 2.15
N PRO A 20 -15.60 -0.32 1.48
CA PRO A 20 -16.87 -0.66 2.13
C PRO A 20 -16.75 -1.90 3.04
N ASP A 21 -15.92 -2.89 2.68
CA ASP A 21 -15.74 -4.12 3.45
C ASP A 21 -14.36 -4.77 3.23
N LEU A 22 -14.02 -5.75 4.09
CA LEU A 22 -12.78 -6.54 4.02
C LEU A 22 -12.94 -7.82 3.19
N LYS A 23 -13.93 -7.89 2.29
CA LYS A 23 -14.19 -9.12 1.53
C LYS A 23 -13.19 -9.29 0.38
N MET A 24 -13.10 -10.53 -0.10
CA MET A 24 -12.22 -10.91 -1.21
C MET A 24 -12.50 -10.09 -2.47
N ASP A 25 -13.76 -9.80 -2.80
CA ASP A 25 -14.09 -9.05 -4.02
C ASP A 25 -13.55 -7.62 -3.97
N THR A 26 -13.64 -6.97 -2.81
CA THR A 26 -13.14 -5.60 -2.59
C THR A 26 -11.62 -5.59 -2.52
N ILE A 27 -11.05 -6.33 -1.57
CA ILE A 27 -9.60 -6.32 -1.31
C ILE A 27 -8.82 -6.98 -2.44
N GLY A 28 -9.31 -8.11 -2.96
CA GLY A 28 -8.65 -8.85 -4.03
C GLY A 28 -8.49 -8.03 -5.31
N ASN A 29 -9.47 -7.17 -5.63
CA ASN A 29 -9.36 -6.24 -6.76
C ASN A 29 -8.26 -5.19 -6.55
N ILE A 30 -8.20 -4.59 -5.36
CA ILE A 30 -7.14 -3.62 -4.99
C ILE A 30 -5.76 -4.30 -5.08
N PHE A 31 -5.61 -5.50 -4.51
CA PHE A 31 -4.36 -6.24 -4.60
C PHE A 31 -3.97 -6.51 -6.05
N ARG A 32 -4.90 -6.98 -6.89
CA ARG A 32 -4.63 -7.25 -8.32
C ARG A 32 -4.20 -6.01 -9.10
N GLU A 33 -4.73 -4.84 -8.74
CA GLU A 33 -4.42 -3.58 -9.41
C GLU A 33 -3.00 -3.07 -9.06
N TYR A 34 -2.63 -3.12 -7.77
CA TYR A 34 -1.40 -2.46 -7.28
C TYR A 34 -0.25 -3.42 -6.97
N VAL A 35 -0.51 -4.71 -6.75
CA VAL A 35 0.48 -5.67 -6.28
C VAL A 35 0.77 -6.71 -7.36
N PRO A 36 2.03 -6.83 -7.84
CA PRO A 36 2.41 -7.90 -8.76
C PRO A 36 2.23 -9.29 -8.15
N ASN A 37 1.80 -10.27 -8.95
CA ASN A 37 1.54 -11.65 -8.47
C ASN A 37 2.75 -12.34 -7.83
N ASP A 38 3.97 -11.96 -8.25
CA ASP A 38 5.22 -12.52 -7.72
C ASP A 38 5.73 -11.80 -6.46
N ALA A 39 5.07 -10.70 -6.05
CA ALA A 39 5.49 -9.90 -4.91
C ALA A 39 5.38 -10.68 -3.59
N ASN A 40 6.27 -10.34 -2.66
CA ASN A 40 6.25 -10.87 -1.30
C ASN A 40 5.18 -10.13 -0.48
N VAL A 41 3.96 -10.68 -0.47
CA VAL A 41 2.82 -10.07 0.21
C VAL A 41 2.75 -10.54 1.64
N ARG A 42 2.62 -9.59 2.57
CA ARG A 42 2.52 -9.88 3.99
C ARG A 42 1.36 -9.15 4.61
N THR A 43 0.48 -9.92 5.24
CA THR A 43 -0.76 -9.38 5.80
C THR A 43 -0.76 -9.57 7.30
N ASP A 44 -1.37 -8.60 7.97
CA ASP A 44 -1.62 -8.62 9.39
C ASP A 44 -2.81 -9.53 9.77
N GLU A 45 -3.82 -9.54 8.90
CA GLU A 45 -5.09 -10.23 9.12
C GLU A 45 -5.28 -11.49 8.26
N GLY A 46 -6.40 -12.17 8.57
CA GLY A 46 -6.90 -13.43 8.04
C GLY A 46 -7.23 -13.51 6.55
N TYR A 47 -6.48 -12.87 5.65
CA TYR A 47 -6.72 -12.92 4.21
C TYR A 47 -6.28 -14.26 3.60
N LYS A 48 -6.90 -15.36 4.05
CA LYS A 48 -6.62 -16.73 3.59
C LYS A 48 -6.81 -16.88 2.07
N PHE A 49 -7.72 -16.10 1.49
CA PHE A 49 -7.97 -16.10 0.04
C PHE A 49 -6.78 -15.61 -0.78
N LEU A 50 -5.89 -14.78 -0.22
CA LEU A 50 -4.69 -14.30 -0.92
C LEU A 50 -3.63 -15.39 -1.10
N THR A 51 -3.60 -16.40 -0.22
CA THR A 51 -2.63 -17.49 -0.27
C THR A 51 -2.73 -18.33 -1.55
N GLY A 52 -3.93 -18.42 -2.16
CA GLY A 52 -4.12 -19.12 -3.44
C GLY A 52 -3.69 -18.30 -4.66
N ILE A 53 -3.59 -16.96 -4.53
CA ILE A 53 -3.29 -16.04 -5.63
C ILE A 53 -1.80 -15.68 -5.62
N TYR A 54 -1.28 -15.32 -4.46
CA TYR A 54 0.11 -14.91 -4.27
C TYR A 54 0.91 -16.04 -3.62
N LYS A 55 1.79 -16.68 -4.40
CA LYS A 55 2.62 -17.81 -3.92
C LYS A 55 3.48 -17.45 -2.71
N ASN A 56 3.92 -16.20 -2.66
CA ASN A 56 4.79 -15.66 -1.61
C ASN A 56 4.02 -15.05 -0.43
N HIS A 57 2.70 -15.19 -0.39
CA HIS A 57 1.87 -14.64 0.69
C HIS A 57 2.22 -15.25 2.05
N ARG A 58 2.35 -14.40 3.07
CA ARG A 58 2.52 -14.82 4.47
C ARG A 58 1.65 -13.97 5.39
N MET A 59 0.93 -14.64 6.27
CA MET A 59 0.20 -13.97 7.35
C MET A 59 1.10 -13.81 8.58
N ILE A 60 1.13 -12.61 9.14
CA ILE A 60 1.94 -12.27 10.31
C ILE A 60 1.13 -12.56 11.58
N ASN A 61 1.77 -13.17 12.57
CA ASN A 61 1.16 -13.37 13.88
C ASN A 61 1.47 -12.18 14.82
N HIS A 62 0.50 -11.30 15.04
CA HIS A 62 0.63 -10.11 15.91
C HIS A 62 0.66 -10.44 17.41
N SER A 63 0.35 -11.67 17.78
CA SER A 63 0.42 -12.15 19.16
C SER A 63 1.78 -12.77 19.48
N LEU A 64 2.69 -12.87 18.51
CA LEU A 64 4.01 -13.44 18.73
C LEU A 64 4.79 -12.56 19.72
N LYS A 65 5.31 -13.20 20.76
CA LYS A 65 6.17 -12.56 21.76
C LYS A 65 7.62 -12.58 21.30
N SER A 66 8.39 -11.58 21.77
CA SER A 66 9.82 -11.53 21.50
C SER A 66 10.50 -12.84 21.91
N LYS A 67 11.40 -13.34 21.05
CA LYS A 67 12.20 -14.54 21.34
C LYS A 67 13.24 -14.30 22.44
N ASP A 68 13.65 -13.05 22.65
CA ASP A 68 14.61 -12.69 23.68
C ASP A 68 13.96 -12.71 25.08
N LYS A 69 14.54 -13.50 25.99
CA LYS A 69 14.08 -13.63 27.38
C LYS A 69 14.01 -12.28 28.12
N ARG A 70 14.87 -11.33 27.78
CA ARG A 70 14.90 -9.98 28.38
C ARG A 70 13.62 -9.18 28.08
N TYR A 71 12.98 -9.46 26.95
CA TYR A 71 11.82 -8.73 26.44
C TYR A 71 10.56 -9.61 26.38
N ARG A 72 10.41 -10.55 27.33
CA ARG A 72 9.34 -11.57 27.32
C ARG A 72 7.92 -11.03 27.24
N TYR A 73 7.66 -9.82 27.76
CA TYR A 73 6.34 -9.19 27.71
C TYR A 73 6.10 -8.40 26.41
N SER A 74 7.16 -8.00 25.73
CA SER A 74 7.12 -7.23 24.49
C SER A 74 6.63 -8.10 23.34
N LYS A 75 5.84 -7.51 22.45
CA LYS A 75 5.47 -8.12 21.17
C LYS A 75 6.70 -8.16 20.26
N ASP A 76 6.80 -9.20 19.45
CA ASP A 76 7.84 -9.28 18.43
C ASP A 76 7.56 -8.26 17.32
N ARG A 77 8.53 -7.40 17.02
CA ARG A 77 8.40 -6.40 15.95
C ARG A 77 8.80 -7.08 14.65
N TRP A 78 7.79 -7.52 13.91
CA TRP A 78 8.01 -8.25 12.68
C TRP A 78 8.60 -7.32 11.60
N CYS A 79 9.80 -7.66 11.13
CA CYS A 79 10.51 -7.02 10.02
C CYS A 79 11.26 -8.13 9.24
N ASN A 80 10.93 -8.32 7.96
CA ASN A 80 11.64 -9.24 7.08
C ASN A 80 11.66 -8.72 5.64
N ASP A 81 12.78 -8.89 4.93
CA ASP A 81 12.99 -8.43 3.55
C ASP A 81 12.63 -6.94 3.34
N GLY A 82 12.92 -6.08 4.32
CA GLY A 82 12.59 -4.65 4.29
C GLY A 82 11.10 -4.33 4.50
N ILE A 83 10.24 -5.34 4.57
CA ILE A 83 8.83 -5.19 4.90
C ILE A 83 8.70 -5.22 6.41
N HIS A 84 8.06 -4.21 6.98
CA HIS A 84 7.84 -4.12 8.41
C HIS A 84 6.43 -3.60 8.69
N ASN A 85 5.74 -4.29 9.59
CA ASN A 85 4.34 -4.00 9.92
C ASN A 85 4.18 -2.65 10.64
N GLN A 86 5.26 -2.10 11.19
CA GLN A 86 5.22 -0.84 11.92
C GLN A 86 4.82 0.36 11.05
N ILE A 87 5.11 0.35 9.75
CA ILE A 87 4.63 1.41 8.84
C ILE A 87 3.11 1.38 8.78
N ALA A 88 2.51 0.21 8.52
CA ALA A 88 1.07 0.09 8.37
C ALA A 88 0.34 0.52 9.66
N GLU A 89 0.75 0.01 10.82
CA GLU A 89 0.16 0.36 12.11
C GLU A 89 0.33 1.85 12.45
N GLY A 90 1.53 2.39 12.24
CA GLY A 90 1.83 3.81 12.48
C GLY A 90 0.99 4.72 11.60
N THR A 91 0.91 4.41 10.31
CA THR A 91 0.12 5.15 9.33
C THR A 91 -1.37 5.13 9.68
N GLN A 92 -1.93 3.97 10.02
CA GLN A 92 -3.33 3.88 10.45
C GLN A 92 -3.59 4.68 11.73
N SER A 93 -2.65 4.69 12.68
CA SER A 93 -2.76 5.49 13.91
C SER A 93 -2.74 7.00 13.64
N VAL A 94 -1.90 7.46 12.71
CA VAL A 94 -1.82 8.86 12.29
C VAL A 94 -3.11 9.27 11.57
N ILE A 95 -3.58 8.46 10.62
CA ILE A 95 -4.85 8.69 9.90
C ILE A 95 -6.00 8.77 10.91
N LYS A 96 -6.10 7.80 11.83
CA LYS A 96 -7.15 7.79 12.85
C LYS A 96 -7.13 9.05 13.71
N THR A 97 -5.94 9.48 14.13
CA THR A 97 -5.77 10.71 14.93
C THR A 97 -6.15 11.96 14.13
N ALA A 98 -5.67 12.07 12.88
CA ALA A 98 -6.02 13.17 11.99
C ALA A 98 -7.53 13.22 11.78
N PHE A 99 -8.14 12.10 11.39
CA PHE A 99 -9.57 12.02 11.12
C PHE A 99 -10.43 12.32 12.35
N ARG A 100 -9.95 11.97 13.56
CA ARG A 100 -10.62 12.30 14.82
C ARG A 100 -10.52 13.79 15.17
N ASN A 101 -9.38 14.42 14.91
CA ASN A 101 -9.14 15.83 15.22
C ASN A 101 -9.88 16.76 14.25
N TYR A 102 -10.00 16.37 12.99
CA TYR A 102 -10.75 17.12 12.00
C TYR A 102 -12.26 16.87 12.14
N ARG A 103 -12.95 17.80 12.80
CA ARG A 103 -14.39 17.74 13.07
C ARG A 103 -15.28 17.87 11.82
N TYR A 104 -14.71 18.25 10.67
CA TYR A 104 -15.41 18.51 9.41
C TYR A 104 -15.13 17.49 8.30
N ILE A 105 -14.55 16.33 8.61
CA ILE A 105 -14.35 15.32 7.58
C ILE A 105 -15.69 14.73 7.14
N ARG A 106 -15.92 14.87 5.85
CA ARG A 106 -17.05 14.30 5.12
C ARG A 106 -16.66 12.91 4.60
N PRO A 107 -17.30 11.82 5.10
CA PRO A 107 -16.96 10.47 4.68
C PRO A 107 -17.08 10.22 3.18
N GLU A 108 -17.93 10.99 2.49
CA GLU A 108 -18.14 10.91 1.05
C GLU A 108 -16.86 11.18 0.25
N TYR A 109 -15.97 12.03 0.78
CA TYR A 109 -14.69 12.38 0.16
C TYR A 109 -13.50 11.65 0.81
N SER A 110 -13.77 10.60 1.57
CA SER A 110 -12.74 9.85 2.30
C SER A 110 -11.59 9.35 1.42
N GLN A 111 -11.90 8.81 0.24
CA GLN A 111 -10.86 8.36 -0.69
C GLN A 111 -9.97 9.51 -1.17
N LEU A 112 -10.54 10.69 -1.42
CA LEU A 112 -9.77 11.87 -1.84
C LEU A 112 -8.75 12.26 -0.77
N TYR A 113 -9.17 12.35 0.49
CA TYR A 113 -8.28 12.67 1.61
C TYR A 113 -7.16 11.63 1.78
N LEU A 114 -7.48 10.34 1.61
CA LEU A 114 -6.50 9.26 1.70
C LEU A 114 -5.51 9.27 0.53
N ASN A 115 -5.98 9.61 -0.67
CA ASN A 115 -5.13 9.78 -1.85
C ASN A 115 -4.15 10.93 -1.66
N GLU A 116 -4.62 12.09 -1.20
CA GLU A 116 -3.76 13.24 -0.91
C GLU A 116 -2.71 12.90 0.15
N TYR A 117 -3.13 12.23 1.23
CA TYR A 117 -2.23 11.85 2.32
C TYR A 117 -1.15 10.86 1.86
N SER A 118 -1.54 9.81 1.15
CA SER A 118 -0.60 8.82 0.60
C SER A 118 0.33 9.46 -0.43
N PHE A 119 -0.18 10.32 -1.30
CA PHE A 119 0.63 11.05 -2.29
C PHE A 119 1.72 11.90 -1.63
N ILE A 120 1.36 12.75 -0.66
CA ILE A 120 2.31 13.62 0.05
C ILE A 120 3.35 12.77 0.79
N SER A 121 2.92 11.68 1.44
CA SER A 121 3.85 10.81 2.15
C SER A 121 4.80 10.08 1.20
N ASN A 122 4.31 9.60 0.07
CA ASN A 122 5.13 8.92 -0.93
C ASN A 122 6.14 9.85 -1.57
N ILE A 123 5.78 11.12 -1.84
CA ILE A 123 6.75 12.14 -2.29
C ILE A 123 7.88 12.30 -1.27
N ARG A 124 7.57 12.27 0.03
CA ARG A 124 8.60 12.37 1.07
C ARG A 124 9.50 11.14 1.12
N SER A 125 8.95 9.95 0.95
CA SER A 125 9.72 8.70 1.01
C SER A 125 10.58 8.46 -0.24
N TYR A 126 10.06 8.77 -1.43
CA TYR A 126 10.70 8.45 -2.71
C TYR A 126 11.31 9.65 -3.44
N GLY A 127 10.93 10.87 -3.05
CA GLY A 127 11.31 12.09 -3.74
C GLY A 127 10.45 12.39 -4.97
N ILE A 128 10.53 13.64 -5.43
CA ILE A 128 9.83 14.12 -6.63
C ILE A 128 10.47 13.59 -7.92
N GLY A 129 11.77 13.27 -7.88
CA GLY A 129 12.55 12.84 -9.05
C GLY A 129 11.95 11.64 -9.78
N ILE A 130 11.38 10.67 -9.05
CA ILE A 130 10.75 9.49 -9.65
C ILE A 130 9.55 9.88 -10.54
N LEU A 131 8.78 10.90 -10.15
CA LEU A 131 7.64 11.36 -10.95
C LEU A 131 8.11 11.98 -12.28
N ILE A 132 9.23 12.73 -12.23
CA ILE A 132 9.83 13.37 -13.40
C ILE A 132 10.38 12.30 -14.36
N GLU A 133 11.06 11.28 -13.83
CA GLU A 133 11.58 10.17 -14.63
C GLU A 133 10.45 9.38 -15.32
N GLN A 134 9.36 9.08 -14.60
CA GLN A 134 8.20 8.42 -15.19
C GLN A 134 7.54 9.25 -16.29
N GLU A 135 7.43 10.57 -16.13
CA GLU A 135 6.88 11.45 -17.16
C GLU A 135 7.73 11.41 -18.43
N ASN A 136 9.06 11.41 -18.28
CA ASN A 136 9.99 11.31 -19.41
C ASN A 136 9.88 9.96 -20.13
N VAL A 137 9.81 8.84 -19.39
CA VAL A 137 9.58 7.51 -19.97
C VAL A 137 8.26 7.46 -20.74
N ASN A 138 7.19 8.03 -20.17
CA ASN A 138 5.87 8.08 -20.83
C ASN A 138 5.87 8.93 -22.10
N LYS A 139 6.56 10.07 -22.11
CA LYS A 139 6.75 10.91 -23.32
C LYS A 139 7.50 10.14 -24.40
N VAL A 140 8.56 9.43 -24.04
CA VAL A 140 9.36 8.61 -24.94
C VAL A 140 8.52 7.47 -25.52
N ALA A 141 7.79 6.72 -24.68
CA ALA A 141 6.91 5.64 -25.11
C ALA A 141 5.82 6.12 -26.08
N LYS A 142 5.18 7.27 -25.81
CA LYS A 142 4.20 7.89 -26.72
C LYS A 142 4.81 8.19 -28.09
N ARG A 143 6.05 8.70 -28.12
CA ARG A 143 6.76 9.01 -29.37
C ARG A 143 7.05 7.75 -30.19
N TYR A 144 7.50 6.67 -29.54
CA TYR A 144 7.70 5.39 -30.21
C TYR A 144 6.41 4.81 -30.81
N LEU A 145 5.31 4.84 -30.05
CA LEU A 145 4.00 4.39 -30.54
C LEU A 145 3.52 5.22 -31.74
N SER A 146 3.68 6.55 -31.70
CA SER A 146 3.34 7.40 -32.85
C SER A 146 4.17 7.09 -34.10
N HIS A 147 5.47 6.83 -33.96
CA HIS A 147 6.31 6.46 -35.10
C HIS A 147 5.95 5.09 -35.68
N ASN A 148 5.62 4.10 -34.85
CA ASN A 148 5.23 2.77 -35.32
C ASN A 148 3.85 2.75 -35.99
N LEU A 149 2.90 3.57 -35.54
CA LEU A 149 1.58 3.70 -36.18
C LEU A 149 1.67 4.34 -37.57
N ILE A 150 2.55 5.32 -37.75
CA ILE A 150 2.82 5.95 -39.05
C ILE A 150 3.44 4.94 -40.03
N ASN A 151 4.36 4.09 -39.55
CA ASN A 151 5.04 3.11 -40.39
C ASN A 151 4.19 1.87 -40.75
N GLN A 152 3.06 1.63 -40.08
CA GLN A 152 2.13 0.53 -40.40
C GLN A 152 1.00 0.96 -41.35
N SER A 153 0.87 2.25 -41.64
CA SER A 153 -0.16 2.83 -42.52
C SER A 153 0.39 3.26 -43.89
N SER A 154 1.65 2.88 -44.19
CA SER A 154 2.35 3.05 -45.46
C SER A 154 2.58 1.69 -46.11
#